data_AF-F3FY80-F1
#
_entry.id   AF-F3FY80-F1
#
_cell.length_a   1.000
_cell.length_b   1.000
_cell.length_c   1.000
_cell.angle_alpha   90.00
_cell.angle_beta   90.00
_cell.angle_gamma   90.00
#
_symmetry.space_group_name_H-M   'P 1'
#
loop_
_entity.id
_entity.type
_entity.pdbx_description
1 polymer ?
#
loop_
_entity_poly.entity_id
_entity_poly.type
_entity_poly.pdbx_seq_one_letter_code
_entity_poly.pdbx_strand_id
1 'polypeptide(L)' 'EPTLPFGLMDVQGEGRDIEEASLALDPQLNLRLRAQARQQGVSAASLVHLAWAQV' A
#
# COMPACT_ATOMS: atom_id res chain seq x y z
N GLU A 1 29.58 6.89 0.71
CA GLU A 1 29.07 5.57 1.11
C GLU A 1 27.63 5.45 0.63
N PRO A 2 27.20 4.36 0.01
CA PRO A 2 25.80 4.20 -0.37
C PRO A 2 24.99 3.71 0.84
N THR A 3 23.97 4.46 1.24
CA THR A 3 22.97 3.99 2.21
C THR A 3 22.03 3.02 1.51
N LEU A 4 22.20 1.73 1.80
CA LEU A 4 21.25 0.69 1.38
C LEU A 4 19.93 0.88 2.14
N PRO A 5 18.77 0.96 1.45
CA PRO A 5 17.47 0.96 2.13
C PRO A 5 17.37 -0.32 2.98
N PHE A 6 17.11 -0.16 4.28
CA PHE A 6 16.96 -1.26 5.24
C PHE A 6 18.16 -2.23 5.38
N GLY A 7 19.36 -1.83 4.91
CA GLY A 7 20.56 -2.69 5.00
C GLY A 7 20.53 -3.92 4.10
N LEU A 8 19.59 -4.01 3.15
CA LEU A 8 19.47 -5.13 2.22
C LEU A 8 20.34 -4.89 0.98
N MET A 9 21.40 -5.69 0.83
CA MET A 9 22.30 -5.65 -0.33
C MET A 9 21.67 -6.30 -1.58
N ASP A 10 20.80 -7.26 -1.37
CA ASP A 10 20.18 -8.05 -2.43
C ASP A 10 18.66 -7.90 -2.37
N VAL A 11 18.19 -6.77 -2.89
CA VAL A 11 16.76 -6.57 -3.16
C VAL A 11 16.36 -7.23 -4.50
N GLN A 12 17.30 -7.93 -5.16
CA GLN A 12 17.10 -8.64 -6.42
C GLN A 12 16.95 -10.16 -6.23
N GLY A 13 16.56 -10.61 -5.04
CA GLY A 13 15.95 -11.93 -4.91
C GLY A 13 14.69 -12.00 -5.79
N GLU A 14 14.41 -13.15 -6.40
CA GLU A 14 13.26 -13.36 -7.31
C GLU A 14 11.87 -13.14 -6.67
N GLY A 15 11.79 -12.52 -5.50
CA GLY A 15 10.56 -12.32 -4.72
C GLY A 15 9.97 -13.62 -4.19
N ARG A 16 10.66 -14.77 -4.36
CA ARG A 16 10.13 -16.11 -4.05
C ARG A 16 9.81 -16.32 -2.56
N ASP A 17 10.46 -15.58 -1.67
CA ASP A 17 10.21 -15.63 -0.23
C ASP A 17 9.27 -14.50 0.25
N ILE A 18 8.72 -13.70 -0.67
CA ILE A 18 7.71 -12.68 -0.35
C ILE A 18 6.33 -13.31 -0.50
N GLU A 19 5.60 -13.42 0.61
CA GLU A 19 4.22 -13.86 0.57
C GLU A 19 3.31 -12.71 0.12
N GLU A 20 2.57 -12.91 -0.98
CA GLU A 20 1.57 -11.98 -1.45
C GLU A 20 0.21 -12.26 -0.80
N ALA A 21 -0.39 -11.20 -0.22
CA ALA A 21 -1.76 -11.24 0.25
C ALA A 21 -2.65 -10.35 -0.62
N SER A 22 -3.79 -10.87 -1.03
CA SER A 22 -4.80 -10.14 -1.77
C SER A 22 -6.15 -10.25 -1.07
N LEU A 23 -6.81 -9.11 -0.85
CA LEU A 23 -8.15 -9.05 -0.28
C LEU A 23 -9.03 -8.16 -1.15
N ALA A 24 -10.12 -8.73 -1.66
CA ALA A 24 -11.14 -7.95 -2.35
C ALA A 24 -11.92 -7.12 -1.32
N LEU A 25 -12.03 -5.82 -1.58
CA LEU A 25 -12.89 -4.96 -0.77
C LEU A 25 -14.34 -5.11 -1.20
N ASP A 26 -15.24 -5.12 -0.22
CA ASP A 26 -16.66 -5.03 -0.46
C ASP A 26 -16.99 -3.81 -1.36
N PRO A 27 -17.84 -3.95 -2.39
CA PRO A 27 -18.15 -2.86 -3.31
C PRO A 27 -18.68 -1.59 -2.62
N GLN A 28 -19.48 -1.73 -1.56
CA GLN A 28 -20.01 -0.57 -0.83
C GLN A 28 -18.90 0.14 -0.05
N LEU A 29 -17.99 -0.61 0.57
CA LEU A 29 -16.82 -0.04 1.23
C LEU A 29 -15.93 0.72 0.24
N ASN A 30 -15.65 0.13 -0.93
CA ASN A 30 -14.87 0.77 -1.99
C ASN A 30 -15.49 2.10 -2.45
N LEU A 31 -16.82 2.14 -2.66
CA LEU A 31 -17.52 3.37 -3.02
C LEU A 31 -17.41 4.45 -1.94
N ARG A 32 -17.55 4.07 -0.67
CA ARG A 32 -17.42 4.99 0.47
C ARG A 32 -16.01 5.57 0.59
N LEU A 33 -14.97 4.74 0.42
CA LEU A 33 -13.58 5.20 0.43
C LEU A 33 -13.31 6.22 -0.68
N ARG A 34 -13.82 5.97 -1.90
CA ARG A 34 -13.70 6.90 -3.03
C ARG A 34 -14.44 8.22 -2.78
N ALA A 35 -15.62 8.15 -2.19
CA ALA A 35 -16.37 9.35 -1.81
C ALA A 35 -15.61 10.20 -0.79
N GLN A 36 -15.02 9.57 0.24
CA GLN A 36 -14.22 10.25 1.26
C GLN A 36 -12.94 10.87 0.68
N ALA A 37 -12.21 10.13 -0.17
CA ALA A 37 -11.02 10.64 -0.84
C ALA A 37 -11.34 11.91 -1.66
N ARG A 38 -12.45 11.87 -2.41
CA ARG A 38 -12.92 13.02 -3.19
C ARG A 38 -13.29 14.22 -2.30
N GLN A 39 -13.96 13.99 -1.17
CA GLN A 39 -14.30 15.05 -0.21
C GLN A 39 -13.04 15.72 0.36
N GLN A 40 -11.96 14.95 0.53
CA GLN A 40 -10.69 15.43 1.05
C GLN A 40 -9.72 15.95 -0.04
N GLY A 41 -10.11 15.90 -1.32
CA GLY A 41 -9.27 16.37 -2.43
C GLY A 41 -8.05 15.47 -2.72
N VAL A 42 -8.07 14.22 -2.25
CA VAL A 42 -6.98 13.25 -2.43
C VAL A 42 -7.44 12.04 -3.24
N SER A 43 -6.49 11.19 -3.62
CA SER A 43 -6.79 9.91 -4.28
C SER A 43 -7.17 8.84 -3.26
N ALA A 44 -7.90 7.80 -3.71
CA ALA A 44 -8.13 6.61 -2.87
C ALA A 44 -6.81 5.91 -2.50
N ALA A 45 -5.78 5.99 -3.35
CA ALA A 45 -4.46 5.43 -3.05
C ALA A 45 -3.82 6.09 -1.81
N SER A 46 -4.04 7.39 -1.60
CA SER A 46 -3.53 8.10 -0.41
C SER A 46 -4.11 7.55 0.89
N LEU A 47 -5.42 7.24 0.92
CA LEU A 47 -6.06 6.61 2.07
C LEU A 47 -5.54 5.20 2.31
N VAL A 48 -5.30 4.46 1.22
CA VAL A 48 -4.79 3.09 1.26
C VAL A 48 -3.34 3.05 1.77
N HIS A 49 -2.48 3.94 1.28
CA HIS A 49 -1.12 4.10 1.81
C HIS A 49 -1.11 4.49 3.28
N LEU A 50 -2.00 5.39 3.70
CA LEU A 50 -2.15 5.75 5.10
C LEU A 50 -2.51 4.53 5.97
N ALA A 51 -3.49 3.72 5.54
CA ALA A 51 -3.89 2.53 6.27
C ALA A 51 -2.75 1.51 6.40
N TRP A 52 -1.96 1.30 5.34
CA TRP A 52 -0.79 0.40 5.38
C TRP A 52 0.37 0.94 6.22
N ALA A 53 0.52 2.26 6.32
CA ALA A 53 1.59 2.88 7.11
C ALA A 53 1.22 3.07 8.59
N GLN A 54 -0.05 2.86 8.97
CA GLN A 54 -0.52 2.97 10.36
C GLN A 54 -0.30 1.69 11.19
N VAL A 55 0.15 0.61 10.55
CA VAL A 55 0.36 -0.70 11.18
C VAL A 55 1.79 -0.86 11.67
#